data_AF-A0A7V8DA31-F1
#
_entry.id   AF-A0A7V8DA31-F1
#
_cell.length_a   1.000
_cell.length_b   1.000
_cell.length_c   1.000
_cell.angle_alpha   90.00
_cell.angle_beta   90.00
_cell.angle_gamma   90.00
#
_symmetry.space_group_name_H-M   'P 1'
#
loop_
_entity.id
_entity.type
_entity.pdbx_description
1 polymer ?
#
loop_
_entity_poly.entity_id
_entity_poly.type
_entity_poly.pdbx_seq_one_letter_code
_entity_poly.pdbx_strand_id
1 'polypeptide(L)'
;ERWRSAVRTDAAGFFANREFARILPDSQVDAQIGYKFTDGPLSGLAVTLQGTNLTDTLYQRESGVALPDGALLPSYNSRYGARYLLGVTYKF
;
A
#
# COMPACT_ATOMS: atom_id res chain seq x y z
N GLU A 1 6.30 1.81 -11.05
CA GLU A 1 6.08 2.77 -9.95
C GLU A 1 4.60 3.16 -9.94
N ARG A 2 3.98 3.16 -8.77
CA ARG A 2 2.58 3.52 -8.56
C ARG A 2 2.54 4.80 -7.71
N TRP A 3 2.03 5.88 -8.30
CA TRP A 3 1.81 7.14 -7.61
C TRP A 3 0.36 7.27 -7.15
N ARG A 4 0.15 7.75 -5.93
CA ARG A 4 -1.17 8.17 -5.43
C ARG A 4 -1.12 9.64 -5.03
N SER A 5 -1.97 10.45 -5.65
CA SER A 5 -2.16 11.86 -5.26
C SER A 5 -2.86 12.00 -3.91
N ALA A 6 -2.69 13.15 -3.27
CA ALA A 6 -3.38 13.46 -2.02
C ALA A 6 -4.90 13.46 -2.21
N VAL A 7 -5.64 12.82 -1.30
CA VAL A 7 -7.11 12.75 -1.34
C VAL A 7 -7.67 13.22 0.00
N ARG A 8 -8.69 14.08 -0.07
CA ARG A 8 -9.50 14.45 1.10
C ARG A 8 -10.64 13.45 1.24
N THR A 9 -10.79 12.90 2.43
CA THR A 9 -11.91 12.03 2.80
C THR A 9 -12.75 12.75 3.85
N ASP A 10 -14.06 12.71 3.68
CA ASP A 10 -15.03 13.16 4.67
C ASP A 10 -15.63 11.95 5.40
N ALA A 11 -15.70 12.04 6.72
CA ALA A 11 -16.28 11.00 7.56
C ALA A 11 -17.18 11.64 8.64
N ALA A 12 -18.18 10.90 9.10
CA ALA A 12 -18.92 11.26 10.29
C ALA A 12 -18.00 11.08 11.50
N GLY A 13 -17.75 12.17 12.20
CA GLY A 13 -16.96 12.26 13.40
C GLY A 13 -17.75 12.07 14.68
N PHE A 14 -17.11 12.33 15.82
CA PHE A 14 -17.78 12.28 17.10
C PHE A 14 -18.94 13.29 17.16
N PHE A 15 -20.06 12.89 17.79
CA PHE A 15 -21.29 13.68 17.91
C PHE A 15 -21.94 14.09 16.58
N ALA A 16 -21.80 13.28 15.52
CA ALA A 16 -22.36 13.52 14.19
C ALA A 16 -21.83 14.79 13.49
N ASN A 17 -20.70 15.33 13.95
CA ASN A 17 -19.98 16.38 13.24
C ASN A 17 -19.32 15.81 11.99
N ARG A 18 -19.13 16.62 10.94
CA ARG A 18 -18.37 16.20 9.76
C ARG A 18 -16.88 16.41 10.03
N GLU A 19 -16.14 15.31 10.10
CA GLU A 19 -14.68 15.33 10.21
C GLU A 19 -14.06 15.17 8.83
N PHE A 20 -12.96 15.89 8.63
CA PHE A 20 -12.15 15.76 7.43
C PHE A 20 -10.88 15.01 7.77
N ALA A 21 -10.38 14.21 6.84
CA ALA A 21 -9.03 13.71 6.89
C ALA A 21 -8.40 13.83 5.51
N ARG A 22 -7.08 13.93 5.47
CA ARG A 22 -6.31 14.00 4.25
C ARG A 22 -5.32 12.85 4.22
N ILE A 23 -5.39 12.07 3.15
CA ILE A 23 -4.38 11.06 2.84
C ILE A 23 -3.31 11.77 2.01
N LEU A 24 -2.07 11.71 2.47
CA LEU A 24 -0.95 12.36 1.80
C LEU A 24 -0.50 11.59 0.54
N PRO A 25 0.18 12.27 -0.40
CA PRO A 25 0.66 11.63 -1.60
C PRO A 25 1.72 10.60 -1.25
N ASP A 26 1.73 9.49 -1.99
CA ASP A 26 2.63 8.36 -1.75
C ASP A 26 3.08 7.75 -3.09
N SER A 27 4.35 7.34 -3.16
CA SER A 27 4.91 6.64 -4.32
C SER A 27 5.42 5.26 -3.91
N GLN A 28 4.84 4.22 -4.48
CA GLN A 28 5.21 2.85 -4.17
C GLN A 28 5.81 2.16 -5.39
N VAL A 29 6.86 1.37 -5.15
CA VAL A 29 7.44 0.51 -6.17
C VAL A 29 7.04 -0.94 -5.90
N ASP A 30 6.39 -1.56 -6.88
CA ASP A 30 6.04 -2.97 -6.89
C ASP A 30 6.79 -3.67 -8.03
N ALA A 31 7.16 -4.94 -7.84
CA ALA A 31 7.83 -5.74 -8.87
C ALA A 31 7.36 -7.20 -8.83
N GLN A 32 7.40 -7.86 -9.99
CA GLN A 32 7.11 -9.28 -10.12
C GLN A 32 8.10 -9.92 -11.09
N ILE A 33 8.63 -11.07 -10.71
CA ILE A 33 9.47 -11.92 -11.56
C ILE A 33 8.93 -13.34 -11.55
N GLY A 34 9.06 -14.06 -12.66
CA GLY A 34 8.66 -15.45 -12.73
C GLY A 34 9.49 -16.22 -13.74
N TYR A 35 9.59 -17.52 -13.51
CA TYR A 35 10.24 -18.46 -14.40
C TYR A 35 9.35 -19.68 -14.60
N LYS A 36 9.22 -20.11 -15.86
CA LYS A 36 8.49 -21.32 -16.22
C LYS A 36 9.44 -22.30 -16.87
N PHE A 37 9.44 -23.52 -16.36
CA PHE A 37 10.15 -24.64 -16.92
C PHE A 37 9.33 -25.18 -18.11
N THR A 38 9.87 -25.04 -19.32
CA THR A 38 9.25 -25.51 -20.55
C THR A 38 9.64 -26.94 -20.91
N ASP A 39 10.86 -27.35 -20.55
CA ASP A 39 11.46 -28.60 -20.99
C ASP A 39 12.09 -29.38 -19.83
N GLY A 40 12.27 -30.68 -20.04
CA GLY A 40 12.86 -31.60 -19.06
C GLY A 40 11.89 -32.06 -17.97
N PRO A 41 12.40 -32.67 -16.87
CA PRO A 41 11.58 -33.32 -15.84
C PRO A 41 10.72 -32.35 -15.02
N LEU A 42 10.99 -31.05 -15.12
CA LEU A 42 10.22 -29.99 -14.44
C LEU A 42 9.29 -29.27 -15.42
N SER A 43 9.14 -29.74 -16.65
CA SER A 43 8.22 -29.14 -17.62
C SER A 43 6.83 -28.99 -17.02
N GLY A 44 6.25 -27.80 -17.17
CA GLY A 44 4.95 -27.46 -16.58
C GLY A 44 5.03 -26.79 -15.22
N LEU A 45 6.19 -26.80 -14.54
CA LEU A 45 6.43 -26.03 -13.32
C LEU A 45 6.63 -24.55 -13.65
N ALA A 46 6.08 -23.67 -12.81
CA ALA A 46 6.33 -22.24 -12.83
C ALA A 46 6.47 -21.70 -11.40
N VAL A 47 7.45 -20.83 -11.21
CA VAL A 47 7.73 -20.14 -9.95
C VAL A 47 7.60 -18.64 -10.18
N THR A 48 6.97 -17.94 -9.25
CA THR A 48 6.77 -16.50 -9.30
C THR A 48 7.10 -15.88 -7.95
N LEU A 49 7.79 -14.75 -7.98
CA LEU A 49 8.07 -13.92 -6.82
C LEU A 49 7.48 -12.54 -7.08
N GLN A 50 6.66 -12.06 -6.16
CA GLN A 50 6.04 -10.74 -6.20
C GLN A 50 6.46 -9.96 -4.97
N GLY A 51 6.83 -8.70 -5.17
CA GLY A 51 7.16 -7.75 -4.11
C GLY A 51 6.30 -6.51 -4.23
N THR A 52 5.67 -6.11 -3.14
CA THR A 52 4.87 -4.88 -3.06
C THR A 52 5.44 -3.93 -2.02
N ASN A 53 5.32 -2.62 -2.27
CA ASN A 53 5.88 -1.56 -1.43
C ASN A 53 7.40 -1.72 -1.16
N LEU A 54 8.19 -2.00 -2.21
CA LEU A 54 9.63 -2.27 -2.11
C LEU A 54 10.44 -1.07 -1.58
N THR A 55 9.93 0.14 -1.72
CA THR A 55 10.51 1.39 -1.21
C THR A 55 10.12 1.71 0.24
N ASP A 56 9.33 0.83 0.89
CA ASP A 56 8.83 0.97 2.26
C ASP A 56 8.30 2.37 2.58
N THR A 57 7.41 2.86 1.73
CA THR A 57 6.84 4.18 1.94
C THR A 57 5.77 4.16 3.01
N LEU A 58 5.70 5.28 3.73
CA LEU A 58 4.83 5.43 4.89
C LEU A 58 3.44 5.86 4.43
N TYR A 59 2.41 5.13 4.85
CA TYR A 59 1.05 5.62 4.70
C TYR A 59 0.81 6.70 5.75
N GLN A 60 0.67 7.95 5.31
CA GLN A 60 0.41 9.10 6.17
C GLN A 60 -1.02 9.62 5.99
N ARG A 61 -1.73 9.78 7.11
CA ARG A 61 -3.05 10.39 7.18
C ARG A 61 -3.05 11.54 8.18
N GLU A 62 -3.38 12.73 7.71
CA GLU A 62 -3.57 13.91 8.54
C GLU A 62 -5.05 14.05 8.92
N SER A 63 -5.31 14.41 10.16
CA SER A 63 -6.65 14.85 10.57
C SER A 63 -6.90 16.27 10.06
N GLY A 64 -8.11 16.52 9.58
CA GLY A 64 -8.60 17.85 9.22
C GLY A 64 -9.31 18.57 10.38
N VAL A 65 -9.22 18.01 11.59
CA VAL A 65 -9.68 18.68 12.82
C VAL A 65 -8.51 19.50 13.37
N ALA A 66 -8.71 20.82 13.41
CA ALA A 66 -7.80 21.75 14.05
C ALA A 66 -8.22 21.96 15.51
N LEU A 67 -7.24 21.92 16.41
CA LEU A 67 -7.34 22.39 17.78
C LEU A 67 -7.60 23.91 17.79
N PRO A 68 -8.08 24.49 18.90
CA PRO A 68 -8.38 25.92 19.00
C PRO A 68 -7.19 26.85 18.71
N ASP A 69 -5.96 26.34 18.80
CA ASP A 69 -4.71 27.01 18.48
C ASP A 69 -4.27 26.83 17.00
N GLY A 70 -5.10 26.15 16.19
CA GLY A 70 -4.84 25.86 14.79
C GLY A 70 -4.01 24.59 14.53
N ALA A 71 -3.56 23.88 15.58
CA ALA A 71 -2.79 22.65 15.41
C ALA A 71 -3.68 21.50 14.93
N LEU A 72 -3.25 20.73 13.92
CA LEU A 72 -4.00 19.54 13.48
C LEU A 72 -3.83 18.40 14.48
N LEU A 73 -4.91 17.62 14.71
CA LEU A 73 -4.84 16.41 15.51
C LEU A 73 -3.81 15.40 14.94
N PRO A 74 -3.26 14.49 15.78
CA PRO A 74 -2.10 13.66 15.44
C PRO A 74 -2.24 12.91 14.11
N SER A 75 -1.21 13.00 13.27
CA SER A 75 -1.10 12.25 12.03
C SER A 75 -0.94 10.75 12.31
N TYR A 76 -1.82 9.93 11.74
CA TYR A 76 -1.68 8.48 11.79
C TYR A 76 -0.69 8.04 10.71
N ASN A 77 0.42 7.48 11.15
CA ASN A 77 1.50 6.99 10.31
C ASN A 77 1.57 5.47 10.43
N SER A 78 1.17 4.76 9.38
CA SER A 78 1.23 3.31 9.32
C SER A 78 2.32 2.88 8.36
N ARG A 79 3.36 2.21 8.90
CA ARG A 79 4.38 1.55 8.09
C ARG A 79 3.91 0.14 7.78
N TYR A 80 3.58 -0.13 6.53
CA TYR A 80 3.12 -1.44 6.09
C TYR A 80 4.26 -2.39 5.70
N GLY A 81 5.50 -1.88 5.57
CA GLY A 81 6.67 -2.66 5.17
C GLY A 81 6.62 -3.05 3.69
N ALA A 82 7.75 -3.56 3.19
CA ALA A 82 7.76 -4.33 1.96
C ALA A 82 7.14 -5.71 2.20
N ARG A 83 6.33 -6.18 1.25
CA ARG A 83 5.66 -7.50 1.33
C ARG A 83 6.05 -8.36 0.14
N TYR A 84 6.37 -9.62 0.41
CA TYR A 84 6.79 -10.57 -0.61
C TYR A 84 5.83 -11.77 -0.67
N LEU A 85 5.47 -12.19 -1.88
CA LEU A 85 4.68 -13.39 -2.14
C LEU A 85 5.46 -14.32 -3.08
N LEU A 86 5.59 -15.58 -2.68
CA LEU A 86 6.15 -16.65 -3.50
C LEU A 86 5.01 -17.56 -3.96
N GLY A 87 4.87 -17.74 -5.28
CA GLY A 87 3.90 -18.63 -5.89
C GLY A 87 4.59 -19.75 -6.67
N VAL A 88 4.14 -20.98 -6.46
CA VAL A 88 4.58 -22.15 -7.23
C VAL A 88 3.34 -22.78 -7.86
N THR A 89 3.38 -23.00 -9.17
CA THR A 89 2.28 -23.58 -9.95
C THR A 89 2.80 -24.68 -10.83
N TYR A 90 2.05 -25.77 -10.98
CA TYR A 90 2.41 -26.88 -11.86
C TYR A 90 1.25 -27.20 -12.79
N LYS A 91 1.53 -27.33 -14.09
CA LYS A 91 0.56 -27.69 -15.11
C LYS A 91 0.90 -29.08 -15.68
N PHE A 92 -0.06 -30.00 -15.54
CA PHE A 92 -0.05 -31.33 -16.15
C PHE A 92 -0.41 -31.26 -17.63
#